data_AF-A0AAW4VHG6-F1
#
_entry.id   AF-A0AAW4VHG6-F1
#
_cell.length_a   1.000
_cell.length_b   1.000
_cell.length_c   1.000
_cell.angle_alpha   90.00
_cell.angle_beta   90.00
_cell.angle_gamma   90.00
#
_symmetry.space_group_name_H-M   'P 1'
#
loop_
_entity.id
_entity.type
_entity.pdbx_description
1 polymer ?
#
loop_
_entity_poly.entity_id
_entity_poly.type
_entity_poly.pdbx_seq_one_letter_code
_entity_poly.pdbx_strand_id
1 'polypeptide(L)'
;MKEKKYDIYFENSVKVKSLNDDYFKCYQEIEKYLFKKRKDVLKTNILLSEILDQMKSFQDQGKTVQQVMTKGSQVFVDQIDRKINYKEKINQLKQRDSNKYEMSGILLTMCIYIVLLFVKELVGNHYLINYYIDLLVAVIMLVISVKQLLNQRQLIKRYQVSFQPFIIEIVSIVISLLISILFYNSPFDITFVILVVAFFTSKKMYSKSLSN
;
A
#
# COMPACT_ATOMS: atom_id res chain seq x y z
N MET A 1 -9.74 25.36 -13.59
CA MET A 1 -9.14 24.26 -14.37
C MET A 1 -8.87 23.11 -13.40
N LYS A 2 -9.64 22.00 -13.44
CA LYS A 2 -9.43 20.86 -12.53
C LYS A 2 -8.08 20.22 -12.87
N GLU A 3 -7.10 20.30 -11.98
CA GLU A 3 -5.86 19.54 -12.13
C GLU A 3 -6.22 18.07 -12.29
N LYS A 4 -5.84 17.47 -13.44
CA LYS A 4 -5.85 16.02 -13.56
C LYS A 4 -4.85 15.51 -12.52
N LYS A 5 -5.36 14.90 -11.45
CA LYS A 5 -4.55 14.20 -10.47
C LYS A 5 -3.95 12.99 -11.18
N TYR A 6 -2.69 13.10 -11.60
CA TYR A 6 -1.96 12.00 -12.21
C TYR A 6 -1.90 10.81 -11.23
N ASP A 7 -1.90 9.59 -11.75
CA ASP A 7 -1.84 8.38 -10.91
C ASP A 7 -0.38 8.13 -10.48
N ILE A 8 0.09 9.00 -9.59
CA ILE A 8 1.45 8.97 -9.05
C ILE A 8 1.46 8.06 -7.84
N TYR A 9 2.44 7.17 -7.80
CA TYR A 9 2.65 6.29 -6.67
C TYR A 9 3.06 7.11 -5.44
N PHE A 10 2.50 6.75 -4.28
CA PHE A 10 2.75 7.46 -3.01
C PHE A 10 4.24 7.62 -2.72
N GLU A 11 5.05 6.61 -3.03
CA GLU A 11 6.51 6.63 -2.87
C GLU A 11 7.16 7.81 -3.60
N ASN A 12 6.73 8.09 -4.84
CA ASN A 12 7.23 9.23 -5.62
C ASN A 12 6.77 10.55 -5.01
N SER A 13 5.52 10.60 -4.50
CA SER A 13 4.97 11.77 -3.80
C SER A 13 5.68 12.08 -2.48
N VAL A 14 6.32 11.10 -1.86
CA VAL A 14 7.16 11.31 -0.67
C VAL A 14 8.57 11.74 -1.07
N LYS A 15 9.20 11.04 -2.02
CA LYS A 15 10.56 11.35 -2.50
C LYS A 15 10.70 12.78 -3.00
N VAL A 16 9.70 13.27 -3.73
CA VAL A 16 9.71 14.63 -4.31
C VAL A 16 9.83 15.73 -3.24
N LYS A 17 9.37 15.49 -2.00
CA LYS A 17 9.46 16.45 -0.89
C LYS A 17 10.89 16.68 -0.38
N SER A 18 11.83 15.81 -0.75
CA SER A 18 13.24 15.91 -0.37
C SER A 18 14.08 16.76 -1.35
N LEU A 19 13.47 17.19 -2.45
CA LEU A 19 14.09 18.08 -3.44
C LEU A 19 13.95 19.53 -3.02
N ASN A 20 14.93 20.36 -3.41
CA ASN A 20 14.83 21.81 -3.32
C ASN A 20 13.87 22.36 -4.38
N ASP A 21 13.53 23.64 -4.29
CA ASP A 21 12.52 24.27 -5.15
C ASP A 21 12.85 24.20 -6.65
N ASP A 22 14.13 24.29 -7.01
CA ASP A 22 14.56 24.27 -8.40
C ASP A 22 14.43 22.87 -9.01
N TYR A 23 14.91 21.84 -8.30
CA TYR A 23 14.74 20.44 -8.71
C TYR A 23 13.26 20.04 -8.71
N PHE A 24 12.48 20.53 -7.74
CA PHE A 24 11.04 20.31 -7.66
C PHE A 24 10.30 20.84 -8.89
N LYS A 25 10.54 22.11 -9.28
CA LYS A 25 9.94 22.70 -10.49
C LYS A 25 10.31 21.91 -11.74
N CYS A 26 11.58 21.55 -11.89
CA CYS A 26 12.04 20.74 -13.03
C CYS A 26 11.36 19.36 -13.06
N TYR A 27 11.21 18.71 -11.91
CA TYR A 27 10.49 17.45 -11.79
C TYR A 27 9.02 17.58 -12.22
N GLN A 28 8.31 18.62 -11.80
CA GLN A 28 6.90 18.84 -12.16
C GLN A 28 6.70 18.98 -13.68
N GLU A 29 7.66 19.60 -14.39
CA GLU A 29 7.61 19.69 -15.85
C GLU A 29 7.78 18.32 -16.51
N ILE A 30 8.75 17.53 -16.03
CA ILE A 30 9.01 16.18 -16.50
C ILE A 30 7.81 15.26 -16.23
N GLU A 31 7.21 15.36 -15.04
CA GLU A 31 6.02 14.63 -14.63
C GLU A 31 4.85 14.89 -15.60
N LYS A 32 4.51 16.16 -15.84
CA LYS A 32 3.46 16.56 -16.77
C LYS A 32 3.73 16.05 -18.19
N TYR A 33 4.98 16.08 -18.64
CA TYR A 33 5.37 15.58 -19.95
C TYR A 33 5.20 14.05 -20.06
N LEU A 34 5.68 13.30 -19.07
CA LEU A 34 5.64 11.84 -19.10
C LEU A 34 4.21 11.29 -19.07
N PHE A 35 3.33 11.85 -18.24
CA PHE A 35 1.92 11.43 -18.20
C PHE A 35 1.10 11.87 -19.43
N LYS A 36 1.54 12.89 -20.17
CA LYS A 36 0.93 13.23 -21.47
C LYS A 36 1.36 12.27 -22.58
N LYS A 37 2.62 11.83 -22.57
CA LYS A 37 3.23 11.03 -23.64
C LYS A 37 3.03 9.53 -23.47
N ARG A 38 3.12 9.01 -22.24
CA ARG A 38 3.07 7.57 -21.95
C ARG A 38 1.69 7.17 -21.41
N LYS A 39 1.15 6.06 -21.94
CA LYS A 39 -0.10 5.45 -21.44
C LYS A 39 0.14 4.47 -20.29
N ASP A 40 1.35 3.89 -20.19
CA ASP A 40 1.70 2.90 -19.16
C ASP A 40 2.05 3.61 -17.84
N VAL A 41 1.09 3.62 -16.91
CA VAL A 41 1.20 4.24 -15.59
C VAL A 41 2.33 3.62 -14.76
N LEU A 42 2.52 2.31 -14.86
CA LEU A 42 3.47 1.57 -14.03
C LEU A 42 4.91 1.88 -14.44
N LYS A 43 5.22 1.79 -15.74
CA LYS A 43 6.54 2.17 -16.26
C LYS A 43 6.82 3.66 -16.06
N THR A 44 5.80 4.51 -16.19
CA THR A 44 5.93 5.95 -15.94
C THR A 44 6.31 6.23 -14.50
N ASN A 45 5.67 5.57 -13.53
CA ASN A 45 6.03 5.72 -12.12
C ASN A 45 7.41 5.16 -11.77
N ILE A 46 7.85 4.08 -12.41
CA ILE A 46 9.21 3.55 -12.25
C ILE A 46 10.24 4.56 -12.75
N LEU A 47 10.04 5.12 -13.95
CA LEU A 47 10.92 6.13 -14.53
C LEU A 47 10.96 7.38 -13.64
N LEU A 48 9.81 7.86 -13.17
CA LEU A 48 9.73 8.99 -12.25
C LEU A 48 10.48 8.74 -10.93
N SER A 49 10.39 7.53 -10.37
CA SER A 49 11.14 7.17 -9.17
C SER A 49 12.65 7.27 -9.41
N GLU A 50 13.14 6.76 -10.54
CA GLU A 50 14.57 6.77 -10.87
C GLU A 50 15.06 8.20 -11.13
N ILE A 51 14.25 9.02 -11.78
CA ILE A 51 14.52 10.45 -11.97
C ILE A 51 14.65 11.17 -10.63
N LEU A 52 13.73 10.92 -9.69
CA LEU A 52 13.81 11.48 -8.34
C LEU A 52 15.08 11.06 -7.61
N ASP A 53 15.46 9.77 -7.70
CA ASP A 53 16.67 9.24 -7.06
C ASP A 53 17.95 9.89 -7.65
N GLN A 54 18.00 10.08 -8.97
CA GLN A 54 19.13 10.76 -9.61
C GLN A 54 19.17 12.26 -9.30
N MET A 55 18.02 12.96 -9.35
CA MET A 55 17.93 14.37 -8.99
C MET A 55 18.39 14.61 -7.55
N LYS A 56 17.95 13.75 -6.63
CA LYS A 56 18.36 13.82 -5.23
C LYS A 56 19.87 13.61 -5.07
N SER A 57 20.44 12.62 -5.74
CA SER A 57 21.90 12.39 -5.76
C SER A 57 22.69 13.59 -6.26
N PHE A 58 22.24 14.25 -7.33
CA PHE A 58 22.91 15.45 -7.83
C PHE A 58 22.77 16.66 -6.89
N GLN A 59 21.60 16.83 -6.28
CA GLN A 59 21.38 17.85 -5.28
C GLN A 59 22.31 17.66 -4.07
N ASP A 60 22.44 16.43 -3.59
CA ASP A 60 23.30 16.10 -2.45
C ASP A 60 24.80 16.28 -2.78
N GLN A 61 25.16 16.23 -4.07
CA GLN A 61 26.48 16.61 -4.59
C GLN A 61 26.66 18.13 -4.79
N GLY A 62 25.66 18.94 -4.46
CA GLY A 62 25.69 20.40 -4.62
C GLY A 62 25.59 20.89 -6.06
N LYS A 63 25.17 20.04 -7.02
CA LYS A 63 24.99 20.44 -8.42
C LYS A 63 23.68 21.21 -8.60
N THR A 64 23.68 22.17 -9.52
CA THR A 64 22.47 22.92 -9.88
C THR A 64 21.70 22.22 -10.99
N VAL A 65 20.39 22.50 -11.10
CA VAL A 65 19.56 21.98 -12.19
C VAL A 65 20.13 22.33 -13.56
N GLN A 66 20.69 23.53 -13.73
CA GLN A 66 21.30 23.98 -14.99
C GLN A 66 22.52 23.13 -15.38
N GLN A 67 23.33 22.71 -14.40
CA GLN A 67 24.49 21.84 -14.62
C GLN A 67 24.07 20.40 -14.95
N VAL A 68 22.95 19.93 -14.39
CA VAL A 68 22.45 18.56 -14.65
C VAL A 68 21.66 18.49 -15.97
N MET A 69 20.87 19.51 -16.27
CA MET A 69 19.96 19.57 -17.42
C MET A 69 20.58 20.30 -18.62
N THR A 70 21.90 20.25 -18.79
CA THR A 70 22.65 21.01 -19.82
C THR A 70 22.16 20.79 -21.25
N LYS A 71 21.66 19.59 -21.57
CA LYS A 71 21.11 19.23 -22.90
C LYS A 71 19.56 19.24 -22.95
N GLY A 72 18.93 19.80 -21.93
CA GLY A 72 17.48 19.82 -21.76
C GLY A 72 16.94 18.61 -20.99
N SER A 73 15.77 18.81 -20.36
CA SER A 73 15.10 17.83 -19.50
C SER A 73 14.71 16.55 -20.24
N GLN A 74 14.37 16.63 -21.53
CA GLN A 74 14.03 15.45 -22.35
C GLN A 74 15.22 14.51 -22.55
N VAL A 75 16.39 15.07 -22.88
CA VAL A 75 17.61 14.27 -23.08
C VAL A 75 18.03 13.59 -21.78
N PHE A 76 17.89 14.29 -20.65
CA PHE A 76 18.12 13.72 -19.32
C PHE A 76 17.19 12.53 -19.04
N VAL A 77 15.89 12.69 -19.30
CA VAL A 77 14.89 11.62 -19.14
C VAL A 77 15.22 10.42 -20.04
N ASP A 78 15.57 10.66 -21.31
CA ASP A 78 15.89 9.59 -22.27
C ASP A 78 17.17 8.83 -21.87
N GLN A 79 18.17 9.52 -21.30
CA GLN A 79 19.38 8.89 -20.77
C GLN A 79 19.07 7.94 -19.60
N ILE A 80 18.15 8.34 -18.71
CA ILE A 80 17.72 7.50 -17.59
C ILE A 80 16.88 6.33 -18.11
N ASP A 81 15.90 6.59 -18.98
CA ASP A 81 15.01 5.60 -19.57
C ASP A 81 15.77 4.45 -20.25
N ARG A 82 16.86 4.76 -20.97
CA ARG A 82 17.73 3.75 -21.61
C ARG A 82 18.54 2.90 -20.64
N LYS A 83 18.85 3.42 -19.45
CA LYS A 83 19.62 2.68 -18.42
C LYS A 83 18.74 1.78 -17.56
N ILE A 84 17.42 2.00 -17.56
CA ILE A 84 16.49 1.25 -16.71
C ILE A 84 16.25 -0.15 -17.28
N ASN A 85 16.60 -1.17 -16.50
CA ASN A 85 16.09 -2.52 -16.70
C ASN A 85 14.66 -2.62 -16.15
N TYR A 86 13.67 -2.31 -17.00
CA TYR A 86 12.26 -2.30 -16.61
C TYR A 86 11.78 -3.64 -16.06
N LYS A 87 12.20 -4.76 -16.64
CA LYS A 87 11.77 -6.09 -16.18
C LYS A 87 12.19 -6.34 -14.73
N GLU A 88 13.43 -5.99 -14.40
CA GLU A 88 13.98 -6.15 -13.06
C GLU A 88 13.31 -5.20 -12.05
N LYS A 89 13.17 -3.91 -12.39
CA LYS A 89 12.52 -2.91 -11.53
C LYS A 89 11.05 -3.25 -11.25
N ILE A 90 10.33 -3.76 -12.25
CA ILE A 90 8.95 -4.24 -12.08
C ILE A 90 8.91 -5.42 -11.11
N ASN A 91 9.82 -6.39 -11.25
CA ASN A 91 9.87 -7.55 -10.35
C ASN A 91 10.22 -7.15 -8.91
N GLN A 92 11.19 -6.26 -8.72
CA GLN A 92 11.53 -5.71 -7.40
C GLN A 92 10.33 -4.99 -6.76
N LEU A 93 9.59 -4.20 -7.55
CA LEU A 93 8.40 -3.51 -7.08
C LEU A 93 7.28 -4.50 -6.70
N LYS A 94 7.02 -5.49 -7.55
CA LYS A 94 6.05 -6.57 -7.29
C LYS A 94 6.39 -7.31 -5.99
N GLN A 95 7.67 -7.66 -5.78
CA GLN A 95 8.11 -8.33 -4.56
C GLN A 95 7.94 -7.44 -3.32
N ARG A 96 8.35 -6.18 -3.40
CA ARG A 96 8.17 -5.21 -2.31
C ARG A 96 6.69 -5.04 -1.95
N ASP A 97 5.82 -4.86 -2.93
CA ASP A 97 4.39 -4.65 -2.70
C ASP A 97 3.68 -5.95 -2.27
N SER A 98 4.18 -7.12 -2.68
CA SER A 98 3.75 -8.41 -2.12
C SER A 98 4.09 -8.52 -0.64
N ASN A 99 5.30 -8.14 -0.24
CA ASN A 99 5.69 -8.15 1.17
C ASN A 99 4.86 -7.16 2.00
N LYS A 100 4.54 -5.98 1.43
CA LYS A 100 3.61 -5.04 2.07
C LYS A 100 2.21 -5.64 2.23
N TYR A 101 1.69 -6.32 1.20
CA TYR A 101 0.38 -7.00 1.28
C TYR A 101 0.38 -8.07 2.37
N GLU A 102 1.45 -8.86 2.48
CA GLU A 102 1.61 -9.88 3.51
C GLU A 102 1.66 -9.28 4.92
N MET A 103 2.55 -8.31 5.16
CA MET A 103 2.60 -7.58 6.43
C MET A 103 1.26 -6.93 6.74
N SER A 104 0.56 -6.50 5.68
CA SER A 104 -0.74 -5.89 5.78
C SER A 104 -1.79 -6.87 6.33
N GLY A 105 -1.90 -8.04 5.72
CA GLY A 105 -2.84 -9.08 6.14
C GLY A 105 -2.55 -9.67 7.52
N ILE A 106 -1.28 -9.79 7.92
CA ILE A 106 -0.90 -10.25 9.28
C ILE A 106 -1.43 -9.27 10.33
N LEU A 107 -1.11 -7.98 10.17
CA LEU A 107 -1.54 -6.95 11.12
C LEU A 107 -3.07 -6.82 11.15
N LEU A 108 -3.73 -6.91 9.99
CA LEU A 108 -5.20 -6.94 9.92
C LEU A 108 -5.79 -8.10 10.72
N THR A 109 -5.25 -9.30 10.53
CA THR A 109 -5.69 -10.51 11.24
C THR A 109 -5.59 -10.34 12.75
N MET A 110 -4.45 -9.82 13.23
CA MET A 110 -4.22 -9.56 14.65
C MET A 110 -5.17 -8.49 15.21
N CYS A 111 -5.30 -7.35 14.52
CA CYS A 111 -6.15 -6.25 14.98
C CYS A 111 -7.63 -6.63 14.97
N ILE A 112 -8.13 -7.32 13.94
CA ILE A 112 -9.51 -7.81 13.92
C ILE A 112 -9.73 -8.83 15.04
N TYR A 113 -8.79 -9.76 15.26
CA TYR A 113 -8.96 -10.74 16.33
C TYR A 113 -9.09 -10.08 17.71
N ILE A 114 -8.29 -9.05 18.02
CA ILE A 114 -8.43 -8.29 19.27
C ILE A 114 -9.82 -7.62 19.36
N VAL A 115 -10.32 -7.04 18.27
CA VAL A 115 -11.67 -6.46 18.23
C VAL A 115 -12.73 -7.52 18.46
N LEU A 116 -12.57 -8.72 17.89
CA LEU A 116 -13.51 -9.83 18.06
C LEU A 116 -13.52 -10.36 19.50
N LEU A 117 -12.35 -10.46 20.15
CA LEU A 117 -12.26 -10.80 21.56
C LEU A 117 -13.02 -9.79 22.41
N PHE A 118 -12.83 -8.49 22.17
CA PHE A 118 -13.59 -7.45 22.87
C PHE A 118 -15.10 -7.58 22.65
N VAL A 119 -15.56 -7.81 21.41
CA VAL A 119 -16.98 -8.01 21.11
C VAL A 119 -17.54 -9.22 21.86
N LYS A 120 -16.80 -10.33 21.90
CA LYS A 120 -17.20 -11.54 22.62
C LYS A 120 -17.37 -11.28 24.12
N GLU A 121 -16.37 -10.66 24.74
CA GLU A 121 -16.37 -10.30 26.17
C GLU A 121 -17.49 -9.30 26.51
N LEU A 122 -17.72 -8.30 25.64
CA LEU A 122 -18.80 -7.34 25.77
C LEU A 122 -20.18 -8.02 25.79
N VAL A 123 -20.42 -9.00 24.92
CA VAL A 123 -21.68 -9.77 24.91
C VAL A 123 -21.80 -10.64 26.17
N GLY A 124 -20.68 -11.18 26.66
CA GLY A 124 -20.61 -11.96 27.89
C GLY A 124 -20.72 -11.13 29.18
N ASN A 125 -20.74 -9.79 29.11
CA ASN A 125 -20.63 -8.88 30.26
C ASN A 125 -19.38 -9.15 31.12
N HIS A 126 -18.32 -9.65 30.48
CA HIS A 126 -17.02 -9.87 31.08
C HIS A 126 -16.04 -8.85 30.49
N TYR A 127 -15.10 -8.37 31.31
CA TYR A 127 -14.09 -7.41 30.88
C TYR A 127 -12.74 -7.87 31.41
N LEU A 128 -11.69 -7.70 30.61
CA LEU A 128 -10.33 -8.13 30.99
C LEU A 128 -9.77 -7.25 32.10
N ILE A 129 -9.96 -5.93 31.98
CA ILE A 129 -9.50 -4.96 32.97
C ILE A 129 -10.66 -4.08 33.41
N ASN A 130 -11.23 -3.34 32.46
CA ASN A 130 -12.34 -2.42 32.66
C ASN A 130 -12.95 -2.13 31.30
N TYR A 131 -14.28 -2.01 31.24
CA TYR A 131 -15.03 -1.61 30.04
C TYR A 131 -14.36 -0.48 29.25
N TYR A 132 -13.96 0.61 29.91
CA TYR A 132 -13.41 1.78 29.21
C TYR A 132 -12.03 1.53 28.60
N ILE A 133 -11.18 0.75 29.27
CA ILE A 133 -9.83 0.43 28.79
C ILE A 133 -9.94 -0.53 27.60
N ASP A 134 -10.76 -1.56 27.75
CA ASP A 134 -10.96 -2.58 26.72
C ASP A 134 -11.60 -1.96 25.46
N LEU A 135 -12.58 -1.06 25.64
CA LEU A 135 -13.19 -0.28 24.55
C LEU A 135 -12.16 0.59 23.83
N LEU A 136 -11.29 1.30 24.56
CA LEU A 136 -10.25 2.13 23.97
C LEU A 136 -9.32 1.30 23.09
N VAL A 137 -8.86 0.15 23.58
CA VAL A 137 -8.00 -0.77 22.81
C VAL A 137 -8.74 -1.25 21.56
N ALA A 138 -10.00 -1.66 21.67
CA ALA A 138 -10.79 -2.12 20.53
C ALA A 138 -10.96 -1.03 19.46
N VAL A 139 -11.23 0.22 19.86
CA VAL A 139 -11.36 1.35 18.92
C VAL A 139 -10.05 1.61 18.17
N ILE A 140 -8.91 1.63 18.88
CA ILE A 140 -7.60 1.80 18.24
C ILE A 140 -7.32 0.69 17.23
N MET A 141 -7.58 -0.57 17.62
CA MET A 141 -7.38 -1.72 16.73
C MET A 141 -8.30 -1.66 15.51
N LEU A 142 -9.55 -1.23 15.67
CA LEU A 142 -10.48 -1.06 14.56
C LEU A 142 -10.01 0.00 13.56
N VAL A 143 -9.48 1.14 14.04
CA VAL A 143 -8.91 2.18 13.17
C VAL A 143 -7.73 1.65 12.38
N ILE A 144 -6.84 0.89 13.02
CA ILE A 144 -5.69 0.26 12.37
C ILE A 144 -6.16 -0.75 11.30
N SER A 145 -7.14 -1.60 11.62
CA SER A 145 -7.74 -2.56 10.69
C SER A 145 -8.33 -1.89 9.45
N VAL A 146 -9.07 -0.79 9.61
CA VAL A 146 -9.64 -0.04 8.48
C VAL A 146 -8.53 0.52 7.59
N LYS A 147 -7.50 1.14 8.19
CA LYS A 147 -6.34 1.63 7.44
C LYS A 147 -5.66 0.50 6.66
N GLN A 148 -5.64 -0.69 7.23
CA GLN A 148 -5.00 -1.83 6.61
C GLN A 148 -5.75 -2.38 5.40
N LEU A 149 -7.08 -2.51 5.51
CA LEU A 149 -7.96 -2.85 4.39
C LEU A 149 -7.82 -1.84 3.24
N LEU A 150 -7.72 -0.54 3.56
CA LEU A 150 -7.50 0.49 2.55
C LEU A 150 -6.15 0.32 1.82
N ASN A 151 -5.08 -0.04 2.54
CA ASN A 151 -3.77 -0.30 1.94
C ASN A 151 -3.82 -1.48 0.95
N GLN A 152 -4.41 -2.61 1.34
CA GLN A 152 -4.57 -3.77 0.45
C GLN A 152 -5.40 -3.42 -0.78
N ARG A 153 -6.49 -2.67 -0.61
CA ARG A 153 -7.34 -2.21 -1.71
C ARG A 153 -6.56 -1.34 -2.70
N GLN A 154 -5.68 -0.47 -2.22
CA GLN A 154 -4.82 0.34 -3.08
C GLN A 154 -3.83 -0.53 -3.87
N LEU A 155 -3.23 -1.54 -3.25
CA LEU A 155 -2.32 -2.47 -3.91
C LEU A 155 -3.02 -3.29 -5.00
N ILE A 156 -4.23 -3.81 -4.73
CA ILE A 156 -5.02 -4.55 -5.71
C ILE A 156 -5.35 -3.66 -6.92
N LYS A 157 -5.77 -2.40 -6.67
CA LYS A 157 -6.04 -1.43 -7.75
C LYS A 157 -4.79 -1.09 -8.55
N ARG A 158 -3.63 -0.91 -7.90
CA ARG A 158 -2.35 -0.56 -8.54
C ARG A 158 -1.96 -1.57 -9.63
N TYR A 159 -2.22 -2.85 -9.41
CA TYR A 159 -1.87 -3.92 -10.36
C TYR A 159 -3.04 -4.41 -11.20
N GLN A 160 -4.22 -3.77 -11.13
CA GLN A 160 -5.45 -4.22 -11.80
C GLN A 160 -5.79 -5.70 -11.53
N VAL A 161 -5.44 -6.16 -10.33
CA VAL A 161 -5.67 -7.53 -9.89
C VAL A 161 -7.15 -7.74 -9.57
N SER A 162 -7.61 -8.99 -9.63
CA SER A 162 -8.97 -9.34 -9.23
C SER A 162 -9.27 -8.89 -7.79
N PHE A 163 -10.50 -8.45 -7.54
CA PHE A 163 -10.93 -8.02 -6.21
C PHE A 163 -11.19 -9.19 -5.24
N GLN A 164 -11.09 -10.43 -5.73
CA GLN A 164 -11.41 -11.64 -4.98
C GLN A 164 -10.61 -11.82 -3.68
N PRO A 165 -9.28 -11.57 -3.61
CA PRO A 165 -8.55 -11.67 -2.35
C PRO A 165 -9.13 -10.78 -1.26
N PHE A 166 -9.54 -9.56 -1.62
CA PHE A 166 -10.14 -8.62 -0.68
C PHE A 166 -11.52 -9.07 -0.19
N ILE A 167 -12.33 -9.66 -1.08
CA ILE A 167 -13.66 -10.18 -0.74
C ILE A 167 -13.55 -11.30 0.30
N ILE A 168 -12.59 -12.21 0.14
CA ILE A 168 -12.39 -13.32 1.08
C ILE A 168 -12.07 -12.81 2.49
N GLU A 169 -11.21 -11.79 2.61
CA GLU A 169 -10.90 -11.19 3.91
C GLU A 169 -12.12 -10.49 4.53
N ILE A 170 -12.91 -9.74 3.75
CA ILE A 170 -14.12 -9.10 4.29
C ILE A 170 -15.16 -10.14 4.75
N VAL A 171 -15.39 -11.18 3.94
CA VAL A 171 -16.33 -12.24 4.27
C VAL A 171 -15.89 -13.00 5.51
N SER A 172 -14.59 -13.29 5.66
CA SER A 172 -14.09 -13.98 6.86
C SER A 172 -14.23 -13.14 8.12
N ILE A 173 -14.01 -11.82 8.04
CA ILE A 173 -14.23 -10.90 9.17
C ILE A 173 -15.71 -10.91 9.59
N VAL A 174 -16.64 -10.87 8.64
CA VAL A 174 -18.08 -10.90 8.92
C VAL A 174 -18.49 -12.24 9.55
N ILE A 175 -18.02 -13.36 9.00
CA ILE A 175 -18.30 -14.69 9.56
C ILE A 175 -17.74 -14.83 10.97
N SER A 176 -16.50 -14.40 11.20
CA SER A 176 -15.88 -14.43 12.51
C SER A 176 -16.64 -13.56 13.53
N LEU A 177 -17.12 -12.38 13.13
CA LEU A 177 -17.97 -11.54 13.98
C LEU A 177 -19.28 -12.24 14.37
N LEU A 178 -19.95 -12.88 13.42
CA LEU A 178 -21.18 -13.63 13.69
C LEU A 178 -20.91 -14.79 14.67
N ILE A 179 -19.80 -15.51 14.50
CA ILE A 179 -19.41 -16.59 15.41
C ILE A 179 -19.11 -16.05 16.81
N SER A 180 -18.35 -14.95 16.94
CA SER A 180 -18.07 -14.34 18.25
C SER A 180 -19.34 -13.99 19.02
N ILE A 181 -20.38 -13.51 18.33
CA ILE A 181 -21.66 -13.13 18.95
C ILE A 181 -22.50 -14.37 19.28
N LEU A 182 -22.65 -15.31 18.33
CA LEU A 182 -23.51 -16.49 18.51
C LEU A 182 -22.95 -17.49 19.53
N PHE A 183 -21.62 -17.63 19.57
CA PHE A 183 -20.92 -18.59 20.43
C PHE A 183 -20.17 -17.89 21.56
N TYR A 184 -20.68 -16.77 22.08
CA TYR A 184 -19.99 -15.98 23.11
C TYR A 184 -19.73 -16.78 24.40
N ASN A 185 -20.67 -17.65 24.80
CA ASN A 185 -20.52 -18.55 25.95
C ASN A 185 -19.65 -19.79 25.68
N SER A 186 -19.19 -20.00 24.45
CA SER A 186 -18.35 -21.14 24.10
C SER A 186 -16.90 -20.89 24.57
N PRO A 187 -16.28 -21.85 25.29
CA PRO A 187 -14.86 -21.78 25.61
C PRO A 187 -13.97 -21.97 24.37
N PHE A 188 -14.53 -22.49 23.27
CA PHE A 188 -13.79 -22.72 22.03
C PHE A 188 -13.91 -21.52 21.09
N ASP A 189 -12.78 -20.95 20.67
CA ASP A 189 -12.70 -19.81 19.76
C ASP A 189 -12.06 -20.20 18.41
N ILE A 190 -12.90 -20.37 17.40
CA ILE A 190 -12.50 -20.72 16.02
C ILE A 190 -12.19 -19.45 15.18
N THR A 191 -12.54 -18.27 15.68
CA THR A 191 -12.52 -17.04 14.87
C THR A 191 -11.12 -16.69 14.39
N PHE A 192 -10.10 -16.93 15.22
CA PHE A 192 -8.70 -16.76 14.83
C PHE A 192 -8.31 -17.68 13.67
N VAL A 193 -8.68 -18.96 13.74
CA VAL A 193 -8.39 -19.95 12.69
C VAL A 193 -9.02 -19.53 11.36
N ILE A 194 -10.28 -19.07 11.39
CA ILE A 194 -10.98 -18.57 10.20
C ILE A 194 -10.24 -17.39 9.57
N LEU A 195 -9.83 -16.41 10.37
CA LEU A 195 -9.10 -15.25 9.88
C LEU A 195 -7.74 -15.64 9.28
N VAL A 196 -7.00 -16.53 9.93
CA VAL A 196 -5.70 -17.02 9.45
C VAL A 196 -5.84 -17.77 8.12
N VAL A 197 -6.81 -18.67 8.01
CA VAL A 197 -7.07 -19.41 6.76
C VAL A 197 -7.47 -18.45 5.64
N ALA A 198 -8.31 -17.44 5.94
CA ALA A 198 -8.70 -16.42 4.98
C ALA A 198 -7.50 -15.58 4.53
N PHE A 199 -6.61 -15.18 5.45
CA PHE A 199 -5.38 -14.48 5.13
C PHE A 199 -4.49 -15.30 4.18
N PHE A 200 -4.20 -16.56 4.50
CA PHE A 200 -3.35 -17.40 3.64
C PHE A 200 -3.98 -17.62 2.26
N THR A 201 -5.29 -17.82 2.19
CA THR A 201 -6.02 -17.95 0.93
C THR A 201 -5.91 -16.69 0.09
N SER A 202 -6.16 -15.53 0.71
CA SER A 202 -6.13 -14.22 0.05
C SER A 202 -4.73 -13.87 -0.43
N LYS A 203 -3.71 -14.11 0.40
CA LYS A 203 -2.29 -13.97 0.03
C LYS A 203 -1.94 -14.82 -1.20
N LYS A 204 -2.35 -16.09 -1.21
CA LYS A 204 -2.09 -17.00 -2.34
C LYS A 204 -2.77 -16.55 -3.63
N MET A 205 -3.99 -16.02 -3.53
CA MET A 205 -4.72 -15.50 -4.69
C MET A 205 -4.13 -14.20 -5.22
N TYR A 206 -3.72 -13.30 -4.33
CA TYR A 206 -3.03 -12.07 -4.70
C TYR A 206 -1.70 -12.36 -5.40
N SER A 207 -0.87 -13.25 -4.84
CA SER A 207 0.43 -13.59 -5.45
C SER A 207 0.29 -14.23 -6.82
N LYS A 208 -0.67 -15.16 -6.99
CA LYS A 208 -0.98 -15.78 -8.30
C LYS A 208 -1.42 -14.73 -9.34
N SER A 209 -2.21 -13.75 -8.91
CA SER A 209 -2.67 -12.69 -9.81
C SER A 209 -1.56 -11.70 -10.17
N LEU A 210 -0.55 -11.55 -9.31
CA LEU A 210 0.62 -10.70 -9.56
C LEU A 210 1.64 -11.36 -10.50
N SER A 211 1.66 -12.70 -10.57
CA SER A 211 2.53 -13.46 -11.49
C SER A 211 1.97 -13.58 -12.90
N ASN A 212 0.67 -13.39 -13.08
CA ASN A 212 0.00 -13.32 -14.39
C ASN A 212 0.14 -11.92 -15.00
#